data_AF-A0A5N6NF16-F1
#
_entry.id   AF-A0A5N6NF16-F1
#
_cell.length_a   1.000
_cell.length_b   1.000
_cell.length_c   1.000
_cell.angle_alpha   90.00
_cell.angle_beta   90.00
_cell.angle_gamma   90.00
#
_symmetry.space_group_name_H-M   'P 1'
#
loop_
_entity.id
_entity.type
_entity.pdbx_description
1 polymer ?
#
loop_
_entity_poly.entity_id
_entity_poly.type
_entity_poly.pdbx_seq_one_letter_code
_entity_poly.pdbx_strand_id
1 'polypeptide(L)'
;MVSLKPSCVYVSLLLFLLSPTLVFSDEEDNLLQGINSFRQSKNLNPLSKNDNAGCMADEIAEALENKACGTMAGPSIITSSTQPRYANYPDILKKCNIDINTTTDGVVLPVCVPKRVATLVLTNYTQSSYASYLNNSRYSGVGIGKEDDWTVVVLATNTPAGTFSNVGSVVRMSWFLVVVMLVWCGLWTG
;
A
#
# COMPACT_ATOMS: atom_id res chain seq x y z
N MET A 1 4.79 -5.58 42.23
CA MET A 1 5.91 -4.99 41.47
C MET A 1 6.62 -6.12 40.74
N VAL A 2 6.42 -6.24 39.43
CA VAL A 2 7.05 -7.29 38.61
C VAL A 2 8.48 -6.86 38.33
N SER A 3 9.46 -7.58 38.88
CA SER A 3 10.87 -7.29 38.68
C SER A 3 11.34 -7.87 37.34
N LEU A 4 11.30 -7.07 36.29
CA LEU A 4 11.83 -7.46 34.97
C LEU A 4 13.36 -7.56 35.04
N LYS A 5 13.92 -8.77 34.88
CA LYS A 5 15.37 -8.97 34.80
C LYS A 5 15.87 -8.50 33.42
N PRO A 6 16.90 -7.63 33.36
CA PRO A 6 17.41 -7.07 32.11
C PRO A 6 17.92 -8.12 31.11
N SER A 7 18.37 -9.28 31.60
CA SER A 7 18.77 -10.42 30.76
C SER A 7 17.61 -11.01 29.95
N CYS A 8 16.37 -10.97 30.46
CA CYS A 8 15.21 -11.54 29.78
C CYS A 8 14.79 -10.64 28.60
N VAL A 9 14.84 -9.32 28.80
CA VAL A 9 14.58 -8.32 27.74
C VAL A 9 15.60 -8.46 26.62
N TYR A 10 16.88 -8.66 26.96
CA TYR A 10 17.95 -8.77 25.97
C TYR A 10 17.84 -10.04 25.11
N VAL A 11 17.55 -11.19 25.73
CA VAL A 11 17.36 -12.47 25.02
C VAL A 11 16.09 -12.43 24.15
N SER A 12 15.01 -11.83 24.65
CA SER A 12 13.77 -11.63 23.89
C SER A 12 13.96 -10.72 22.68
N LEU A 13 14.75 -9.64 22.82
CA LEU A 13 15.07 -8.72 21.73
C LEU A 13 15.93 -9.44 20.66
N LEU A 14 16.93 -10.21 21.08
CA LEU A 14 17.77 -11.01 20.18
C LEU A 14 16.96 -12.08 19.43
N LEU A 15 16.06 -12.80 20.11
CA LEU A 15 15.17 -13.77 19.47
C LEU A 15 14.20 -13.11 18.47
N PHE A 16 13.73 -11.90 18.74
CA PHE A 16 12.89 -11.13 17.81
C PHE A 16 13.68 -10.64 16.58
N LEU A 17 14.97 -10.34 16.75
CA LEU A 17 15.89 -9.98 15.66
C LEU A 17 16.33 -11.20 14.82
N LEU A 18 16.30 -12.40 15.41
CA LEU A 18 16.73 -13.66 14.79
C LEU A 18 15.58 -14.51 14.25
N SER A 19 14.34 -14.24 14.65
CA SER A 19 13.18 -14.89 14.03
C SER A 19 13.08 -14.41 12.59
N PRO A 20 13.09 -15.31 11.58
CA PRO A 20 12.72 -14.92 10.24
C PRO A 20 11.32 -14.33 10.38
N THR A 21 11.18 -13.04 10.08
CA THR A 21 9.87 -12.42 9.98
C THR A 21 9.06 -13.31 9.05
N LEU A 22 8.06 -13.99 9.60
CA LEU A 22 7.10 -14.75 8.83
C LEU A 22 6.31 -13.66 8.09
N VAL A 23 6.86 -13.22 6.95
CA VAL A 23 6.24 -12.25 6.06
C VAL A 23 5.05 -13.00 5.48
N PHE A 24 3.92 -12.91 6.17
CA PHE A 24 2.63 -13.13 5.54
C PHE A 24 2.55 -12.07 4.45
N SER A 25 2.94 -12.46 3.23
CA SER A 25 2.76 -11.62 2.04
C SER A 25 1.26 -11.40 1.90
N ASP A 26 0.82 -10.18 2.18
CA ASP A 26 -0.56 -9.81 1.98
C ASP A 26 -0.90 -9.84 0.47
N GLU A 27 -2.19 -9.84 0.12
CA GLU A 27 -2.61 -9.87 -1.29
C GLU A 27 -2.05 -8.67 -2.07
N GLU A 28 -1.83 -7.54 -1.40
CA GLU A 28 -1.25 -6.31 -1.96
C GLU A 28 0.24 -6.48 -2.28
N ASP A 29 1.00 -7.16 -1.42
CA ASP A 29 2.40 -7.53 -1.60
C ASP A 29 2.55 -8.49 -2.78
N ASN A 30 1.66 -9.46 -2.89
CA ASN A 30 1.64 -10.38 -4.03
C ASN A 30 1.32 -9.64 -5.34
N LEU A 31 0.35 -8.71 -5.32
CA LEU A 31 0.03 -7.88 -6.48
C LEU A 31 1.20 -6.95 -6.85
N LEU A 32 1.82 -6.31 -5.86
CA LEU A 32 3.01 -5.48 -6.04
C LEU A 32 4.16 -6.29 -6.63
N GLN A 33 4.39 -7.50 -6.13
CA GLN A 33 5.38 -8.41 -6.68
C GLN A 33 5.11 -8.69 -8.17
N GLY A 34 3.86 -9.02 -8.53
CA GLY A 34 3.46 -9.25 -9.93
C GLY A 34 3.66 -8.01 -10.81
N ILE A 35 3.28 -6.82 -10.33
CA ILE A 35 3.50 -5.54 -11.02
C ILE A 35 5.01 -5.29 -11.21
N ASN A 36 5.83 -5.56 -10.19
CA ASN A 36 7.27 -5.38 -10.26
C ASN A 36 7.93 -6.38 -11.21
N SER A 37 7.47 -7.63 -11.26
CA SER A 37 7.90 -8.58 -12.28
C SER A 37 7.56 -8.11 -13.70
N PHE A 38 6.37 -7.54 -13.91
CA PHE A 38 6.01 -6.92 -15.19
C PHE A 38 6.96 -5.76 -15.54
N ARG A 39 7.23 -4.85 -14.60
CA ARG A 39 8.16 -3.72 -14.82
C ARG A 39 9.58 -4.18 -15.12
N GLN A 40 10.08 -5.17 -14.41
CA GLN A 40 11.39 -5.78 -14.67
C GLN A 40 11.47 -6.41 -16.06
N SER A 41 10.40 -7.05 -16.54
CA SER A 41 10.32 -7.56 -17.93
C SER A 41 10.44 -6.46 -18.99
N LYS A 42 10.21 -5.20 -18.59
CA LYS A 42 10.36 -3.99 -19.41
C LYS A 42 11.66 -3.21 -19.12
N ASN A 43 12.58 -3.80 -18.36
CA ASN A 43 13.83 -3.16 -17.91
C ASN A 43 13.61 -1.89 -17.07
N LEU A 44 12.52 -1.83 -16.31
CA LEU A 44 12.21 -0.74 -15.39
C LEU A 44 12.52 -1.12 -13.94
N ASN A 45 12.86 -0.11 -13.14
CA ASN A 45 13.03 -0.28 -11.69
C ASN A 45 11.71 -0.70 -11.02
N PRO A 46 11.77 -1.57 -9.99
CA PRO A 46 10.59 -1.90 -9.19
C PRO A 46 10.06 -0.66 -8.47
N LEU A 47 8.75 -0.63 -8.24
CA LEU A 47 8.07 0.36 -7.41
C LEU A 47 8.31 0.02 -5.94
N SER A 48 8.51 1.06 -5.13
CA SER A 48 8.57 0.99 -3.67
C SER A 48 7.25 1.40 -3.07
N LYS A 49 6.84 0.79 -1.94
CA LYS A 49 5.63 1.22 -1.23
C LYS A 49 5.72 2.69 -0.82
N ASN A 50 4.60 3.39 -0.89
CA ASN A 50 4.47 4.79 -0.50
C ASN A 50 3.24 4.97 0.38
N ASP A 51 3.44 5.42 1.61
CA ASP A 51 2.38 5.47 2.63
C ASP A 51 1.21 6.37 2.22
N ASN A 52 1.51 7.55 1.66
CA ASN A 52 0.48 8.51 1.27
C ASN A 52 -0.30 8.02 0.04
N ALA A 53 0.38 7.37 -0.91
CA ALA A 53 -0.29 6.71 -2.02
C ALA A 53 -1.14 5.53 -1.54
N GLY A 54 -0.66 4.78 -0.54
CA GLY A 54 -1.38 3.66 0.09
C GLY A 54 -2.67 4.14 0.75
N CYS A 55 -2.57 5.15 1.62
CA CYS A 55 -3.75 5.79 2.21
C CYS A 55 -4.74 6.25 1.14
N MET A 56 -4.28 6.94 0.09
CA MET A 56 -5.18 7.37 -0.98
C MET A 56 -5.84 6.19 -1.69
N ALA A 57 -5.11 5.09 -1.92
CA ALA A 57 -5.65 3.90 -2.55
C ALA A 57 -6.75 3.25 -1.68
N ASP A 58 -6.51 3.16 -0.36
CA ASP A 58 -7.48 2.64 0.61
C ASP A 58 -8.77 3.46 0.62
N GLU A 59 -8.66 4.78 0.76
CA GLU A 59 -9.84 5.66 0.80
C GLU A 59 -10.64 5.65 -0.50
N ILE A 60 -9.97 5.51 -1.64
CA ILE A 60 -10.65 5.39 -2.93
C ILE A 60 -11.32 4.03 -3.06
N ALA A 61 -10.70 2.96 -2.57
CA ALA A 61 -11.31 1.63 -2.55
C ALA A 61 -12.57 1.62 -1.66
N GLU A 62 -12.49 2.20 -0.45
CA GLU A 62 -13.63 2.37 0.46
C GLU A 62 -14.78 3.16 -0.20
N ALA A 63 -14.48 4.25 -0.91
CA ALA A 63 -15.49 5.01 -1.66
C ALA A 63 -16.17 4.20 -2.79
N LEU A 64 -15.51 3.14 -3.27
CA LEU A 64 -15.97 2.27 -4.34
C LEU A 64 -16.62 0.96 -3.85
N GLU A 65 -16.45 0.54 -2.59
CA GLU A 65 -16.92 -0.72 -1.99
C GLU A 65 -18.27 -1.20 -2.56
N ASN A 66 -19.29 -0.34 -2.46
CA ASN A 66 -20.67 -0.67 -2.83
C ASN A 66 -21.04 -0.35 -4.28
N LYS A 67 -20.05 -0.01 -5.14
CA LYS A 67 -20.27 0.33 -6.55
C LYS A 67 -20.08 -0.92 -7.41
N ALA A 68 -21.04 -1.19 -8.28
CA ALA A 68 -20.91 -2.26 -9.26
C ALA A 68 -19.77 -1.97 -10.26
N CYS A 69 -19.09 -3.00 -10.76
CA CYS A 69 -18.00 -2.87 -11.74
C CYS A 69 -18.39 -2.15 -13.05
N GLY A 70 -19.69 -2.03 -13.37
CA GLY A 70 -20.16 -1.22 -14.50
C GLY A 70 -20.02 0.30 -14.28
N THR A 71 -19.65 0.73 -13.07
CA THR A 71 -19.38 2.13 -12.75
C THR A 71 -18.15 2.62 -13.51
N MET A 72 -18.24 3.77 -14.17
CA MET A 72 -17.09 4.39 -14.84
C MET A 72 -16.07 4.89 -13.81
N ALA A 73 -15.15 4.01 -13.40
CA ALA A 73 -13.95 4.34 -12.65
C ALA A 73 -12.76 4.06 -13.56
N GLY A 74 -12.28 5.12 -14.22
CA GLY A 74 -11.13 5.07 -15.11
C GLY A 74 -9.85 5.58 -14.44
N PRO A 75 -8.71 5.54 -15.16
CA PRO A 75 -7.46 6.09 -14.66
C PRO A 75 -7.62 7.60 -14.47
N SER A 76 -7.12 8.14 -13.36
CA SER A 76 -7.24 9.56 -13.03
C SER A 76 -5.90 10.13 -12.62
N ILE A 77 -5.43 11.15 -13.34
CA ILE A 77 -4.19 11.84 -13.00
C ILE A 77 -4.46 12.72 -11.78
N ILE A 78 -3.57 12.64 -10.79
CA ILE A 78 -3.60 13.46 -9.59
C ILE A 78 -3.06 14.83 -9.97
N THR A 79 -3.98 15.79 -10.19
CA THR A 79 -3.66 17.21 -10.38
C THR A 79 -4.66 18.07 -9.63
N SER A 80 -4.33 19.34 -9.36
CA SER A 80 -5.29 20.29 -8.77
C SER A 80 -6.52 20.55 -9.65
N SER A 81 -6.45 20.22 -10.95
CA SER A 81 -7.50 20.42 -11.94
C SER A 81 -8.32 19.16 -12.26
N THR A 82 -7.86 17.98 -11.85
CA THR A 82 -8.48 16.69 -12.19
C THR A 82 -8.78 15.91 -10.92
N GLN A 83 -10.03 15.53 -10.75
CA GLN A 83 -10.52 14.83 -9.56
C GLN A 83 -11.26 13.53 -9.95
N PRO A 84 -11.01 12.42 -9.26
CA PRO A 84 -11.87 11.25 -9.29
C PRO A 84 -13.33 11.61 -8.97
N ARG A 85 -14.25 11.37 -9.93
CA ARG A 85 -15.69 11.68 -9.74
C ARG A 85 -16.41 10.67 -8.84
N TYR A 86 -15.75 9.59 -8.49
CA TYR A 86 -16.28 8.48 -7.71
C TYR A 86 -15.94 8.55 -6.22
N ALA A 87 -15.24 9.60 -5.78
CA ALA A 87 -14.85 9.79 -4.38
C ALA A 87 -14.86 11.27 -3.98
N ASN A 88 -15.02 11.52 -2.67
CA ASN A 88 -14.85 12.85 -2.10
C ASN A 88 -13.35 13.18 -1.96
N TYR A 89 -12.75 13.57 -3.06
CA TYR A 89 -11.31 13.76 -3.17
C TYR A 89 -10.74 14.82 -2.22
N PRO A 90 -11.37 15.99 -1.97
CA PRO A 90 -10.87 16.91 -0.94
C PRO A 90 -10.73 16.27 0.45
N ASP A 91 -11.67 15.43 0.84
CA ASP A 91 -11.62 14.75 2.13
C ASP A 91 -10.51 13.69 2.16
N ILE A 92 -10.30 12.97 1.06
CA ILE A 92 -9.21 12.00 0.90
C ILE A 92 -7.85 12.70 0.98
N LEU A 93 -7.68 13.80 0.25
CA LEU A 93 -6.44 14.59 0.28
C LEU A 93 -6.13 15.04 1.71
N LYS A 94 -7.13 15.53 2.44
CA LYS A 94 -6.98 15.93 3.84
C LYS A 94 -6.65 14.74 4.75
N LYS A 95 -7.35 13.62 4.63
CA LYS A 95 -7.17 12.43 5.48
C LYS A 95 -5.80 11.79 5.28
N CYS A 96 -5.33 11.75 4.03
CA CYS A 96 -4.02 11.21 3.67
C CYS A 96 -2.89 12.23 3.72
N ASN A 97 -3.16 13.45 4.20
CA ASN A 97 -2.18 14.53 4.30
C ASN A 97 -1.44 14.79 2.98
N ILE A 98 -2.20 14.80 1.87
CA ILE A 98 -1.69 15.05 0.53
C ILE A 98 -1.89 16.51 0.17
N ASP A 99 -0.79 17.20 -0.08
CA ASP A 99 -0.82 18.57 -0.61
C ASP A 99 -0.78 18.51 -2.13
N ILE A 100 -1.93 18.73 -2.75
CA ILE A 100 -2.08 18.69 -4.20
C ILE A 100 -1.30 19.80 -4.93
N ASN A 101 -0.94 20.89 -4.24
CA ASN A 101 -0.21 22.00 -4.86
C ASN A 101 1.28 21.67 -5.05
N THR A 102 1.81 20.79 -4.20
CA THR A 102 3.21 20.36 -4.24
C THR A 102 3.36 18.94 -4.80
N THR A 103 2.28 18.15 -4.77
CA THR A 103 2.25 16.79 -5.30
C THR A 103 2.04 16.83 -6.80
N THR A 104 3.14 16.75 -7.54
CA THR A 104 3.11 16.49 -8.97
C THR A 104 2.89 15.01 -9.25
N ASP A 105 2.11 14.73 -10.29
CA ASP A 105 2.33 13.57 -11.16
C ASP A 105 2.00 12.17 -10.65
N GLY A 106 1.11 12.04 -9.66
CA GLY A 106 0.52 10.74 -9.31
C GLY A 106 -0.60 10.31 -10.29
N VAL A 107 -0.94 9.02 -10.29
CA VAL A 107 -2.11 8.50 -11.04
C VAL A 107 -2.83 7.42 -10.25
N VAL A 108 -4.16 7.51 -10.21
CA VAL A 108 -5.07 6.51 -9.61
C VAL A 108 -5.54 5.55 -10.70
N LEU A 109 -5.42 4.25 -10.46
CA LEU A 109 -5.76 3.16 -11.38
C LEU A 109 -6.72 2.16 -10.70
N PRO A 110 -8.04 2.42 -10.72
CA PRO A 110 -9.03 1.52 -10.14
C PRO A 110 -9.35 0.35 -11.08
N VAL A 111 -9.38 -0.87 -10.55
CA VAL A 111 -9.79 -2.09 -11.24
C VAL A 111 -10.91 -2.74 -10.45
N CYS A 112 -11.96 -3.20 -11.13
CA CYS A 112 -13.03 -3.98 -10.52
C CYS A 112 -13.02 -5.40 -11.08
N VAL A 113 -12.83 -6.39 -10.21
CA VAL A 113 -12.85 -7.81 -10.54
C VAL A 113 -13.70 -8.52 -9.49
N PRO A 114 -14.83 -9.15 -9.86
CA PRO A 114 -15.65 -9.91 -8.92
C PRO A 114 -14.82 -10.92 -8.12
N LYS A 115 -14.91 -10.87 -6.78
CA LYS A 115 -14.14 -11.69 -5.83
C LYS A 115 -12.61 -11.49 -5.90
N ARG A 116 -12.13 -10.42 -6.55
CA ARG A 116 -10.71 -10.04 -6.69
C ARG A 116 -9.78 -11.22 -7.02
N VAL A 117 -10.13 -12.02 -8.03
CA VAL A 117 -9.27 -13.12 -8.49
C VAL A 117 -7.91 -12.56 -8.90
N ALA A 118 -6.86 -12.87 -8.12
CA ALA A 118 -5.55 -12.20 -8.19
C ALA A 118 -4.95 -12.16 -9.61
N THR A 119 -5.01 -13.27 -10.35
CA THR A 119 -4.51 -13.33 -11.74
C THR A 119 -5.25 -12.35 -12.65
N LEU A 120 -6.58 -12.23 -12.51
CA LEU A 120 -7.37 -11.31 -13.32
C LEU A 120 -7.11 -9.85 -12.95
N VAL A 121 -6.91 -9.55 -11.67
CA VAL A 121 -6.51 -8.21 -11.21
C VAL A 121 -5.16 -7.83 -11.83
N LEU A 122 -4.16 -8.70 -11.75
CA LEU A 122 -2.85 -8.47 -12.35
C LEU A 122 -2.93 -8.32 -13.87
N THR A 123 -3.72 -9.14 -14.56
CA THR A 123 -3.94 -9.02 -16.01
C THR A 123 -4.60 -7.69 -16.37
N ASN A 124 -5.57 -7.20 -15.59
CA ASN A 124 -6.18 -5.89 -15.83
C ASN A 124 -5.16 -4.76 -15.72
N TYR A 125 -4.18 -4.85 -14.83
CA TYR A 125 -3.10 -3.87 -14.76
C TYR A 125 -2.06 -4.00 -15.88
N THR A 126 -1.69 -5.22 -16.25
CA THR A 126 -0.53 -5.49 -17.11
C THR A 126 -0.86 -5.71 -18.60
N GLN A 127 -2.11 -5.99 -18.93
CA GLN A 127 -2.58 -6.28 -20.30
C GLN A 127 -3.70 -5.37 -20.79
N SER A 128 -3.97 -4.26 -20.10
CA SER A 128 -4.92 -3.22 -20.52
C SER A 128 -4.21 -1.90 -20.84
N SER A 129 -4.98 -0.82 -21.07
CA SER A 129 -4.43 0.53 -21.17
C SER A 129 -3.64 0.96 -19.93
N TYR A 130 -3.86 0.33 -18.76
CA TYR A 130 -3.12 0.62 -17.52
C TYR A 130 -1.65 0.24 -17.60
N ALA A 131 -1.31 -0.71 -18.47
CA ALA A 131 0.07 -1.13 -18.69
C ALA A 131 0.96 0.02 -19.16
N SER A 132 0.39 1.04 -19.84
CA SER A 132 1.13 2.24 -20.27
C SER A 132 1.64 3.07 -19.09
N TYR A 133 0.88 3.14 -17.98
CA TYR A 133 1.31 3.82 -16.76
C TYR A 133 2.36 2.99 -16.01
N LEU A 134 2.15 1.68 -15.92
CA LEU A 134 3.13 0.78 -15.30
C LEU A 134 4.44 0.69 -16.07
N ASN A 135 4.40 0.86 -17.40
CA ASN A 135 5.57 0.92 -18.29
C ASN A 135 6.19 2.34 -18.38
N ASN A 136 5.89 3.21 -17.41
CA ASN A 136 6.49 4.53 -17.36
C ASN A 136 7.54 4.59 -16.24
N SER A 137 8.76 4.99 -16.59
CA SER A 137 9.91 5.08 -15.69
C SER A 137 9.81 6.23 -14.68
N ARG A 138 8.92 7.20 -14.89
CA ARG A 138 8.70 8.33 -13.97
C ARG A 138 8.21 7.88 -12.59
N TYR A 139 7.45 6.79 -12.54
CA TYR A 139 6.87 6.28 -11.32
C TYR A 139 7.87 5.39 -10.60
N SER A 140 8.00 5.63 -9.30
CA SER A 140 8.92 4.92 -8.40
C SER A 140 8.26 4.54 -7.08
N GLY A 141 7.14 5.18 -6.72
CA GLY A 141 6.32 4.86 -5.57
C GLY A 141 4.99 4.22 -5.95
N VAL A 142 4.40 3.45 -5.04
CA VAL A 142 3.08 2.85 -5.22
C VAL A 142 2.32 2.70 -3.91
N GLY A 143 1.03 2.95 -3.96
CA GLY A 143 0.05 2.52 -2.97
C GLY A 143 -0.92 1.53 -3.60
N ILE A 144 -1.35 0.55 -2.82
CA ILE A 144 -2.36 -0.42 -3.22
C ILE A 144 -3.41 -0.43 -2.10
N GLY A 145 -4.67 -0.37 -2.48
CA GLY A 145 -5.80 -0.50 -1.57
C GLY A 145 -6.86 -1.38 -2.21
N LYS A 146 -7.67 -2.04 -1.40
CA LYS A 146 -8.72 -2.95 -1.88
C LYS A 146 -9.94 -2.88 -0.99
N GLU A 147 -11.10 -2.98 -1.62
CA GLU A 147 -12.37 -3.11 -0.92
C GLU A 147 -13.39 -3.82 -1.81
N ASP A 148 -14.13 -4.78 -1.25
CA ASP A 148 -15.01 -5.71 -2.01
C ASP A 148 -14.47 -6.26 -3.35
N ASP A 149 -14.96 -5.76 -4.49
CA ASP A 149 -14.52 -6.18 -5.83
C ASP A 149 -13.47 -5.24 -6.42
N TRP A 150 -13.16 -4.15 -5.72
CA TRP A 150 -12.26 -3.10 -6.16
C TRP A 150 -10.85 -3.32 -5.65
N THR A 151 -9.90 -3.04 -6.54
CA THR A 151 -8.48 -2.87 -6.24
C THR A 151 -8.05 -1.57 -6.86
N VAL A 152 -7.35 -0.75 -6.10
CA VAL A 152 -6.89 0.57 -6.52
C VAL A 152 -5.39 0.61 -6.41
N VAL A 153 -4.72 0.92 -7.52
CA VAL A 153 -3.27 1.17 -7.54
C VAL A 153 -3.07 2.65 -7.73
N VAL A 154 -2.34 3.29 -6.81
CA VAL A 154 -1.92 4.68 -6.94
C VAL A 154 -0.43 4.70 -7.23
N LEU A 155 -0.04 5.14 -8.42
CA LEU A 155 1.38 5.31 -8.76
C LEU A 155 1.83 6.71 -8.36
N ALA A 156 3.01 6.79 -7.77
CA ALA A 156 3.63 8.02 -7.29
C ALA A 156 5.03 8.21 -7.88
N THR A 157 5.41 9.47 -8.02
CA THR A 157 6.77 9.86 -8.38
C THR A 157 7.54 10.24 -7.10
N ASN A 158 8.80 9.82 -6.98
CA ASN A 158 9.67 10.22 -5.87
C ASN A 158 10.30 11.60 -6.10
N THR A 159 9.53 12.57 -6.60
CA THR A 159 10.00 13.94 -6.72
C THR A 159 10.24 14.50 -5.31
N PRO A 160 11.35 15.20 -5.05
CA PRO A 160 11.59 15.84 -3.75
C PRO A 160 10.50 16.85 -3.37
N ALA A 161 9.76 17.35 -4.36
CA ALA A 161 8.57 18.15 -4.18
C ALA A 161 7.33 17.24 -4.05
N GLY A 162 6.51 17.51 -3.04
CA GLY A 162 5.22 16.86 -2.82
C GLY A 162 5.19 15.85 -1.69
N THR A 163 3.97 15.45 -1.30
CA THR A 163 3.74 14.58 -0.15
C THR A 163 3.95 13.11 -0.47
N PHE A 164 4.09 12.73 -1.75
CA PHE A 164 4.52 11.38 -2.14
C PHE A 164 6.04 11.14 -2.00
N SER A 165 6.81 12.09 -1.47
CA SER A 165 8.23 11.88 -1.16
C SER A 165 8.49 10.97 0.05
N ASN A 166 7.46 10.65 0.85
CA ASN A 166 7.61 9.84 2.07
C ASN A 166 7.63 8.34 1.74
N VAL A 167 8.82 7.79 1.50
CA VAL A 167 9.06 6.35 1.38
C VAL A 167 9.39 5.79 2.77
N GLY A 168 8.36 5.68 3.61
CA GLY A 168 8.46 5.00 4.90
C GLY A 168 7.85 3.62 4.81
N SER A 169 8.50 2.59 5.36
CA SER A 169 7.83 1.34 5.70
C SER A 169 7.42 1.44 7.17
N VAL A 170 6.14 1.68 7.46
CA VAL A 170 5.65 1.53 8.84
C VAL A 170 5.55 0.04 9.14
N VAL A 171 6.48 -0.47 9.94
CA VAL A 171 6.37 -1.82 10.50
C VAL A 171 5.20 -1.81 11.49
N ARG A 172 4.02 -2.28 11.06
CA ARG A 172 2.87 -2.51 11.98
C ARG A 172 3.25 -3.66 12.90
N MET A 173 3.84 -3.33 14.05
CA MET A 173 4.05 -4.28 15.12
C MET A 173 2.68 -4.75 15.62
N SER A 174 2.30 -5.99 15.30
CA SER A 174 1.03 -6.55 15.73
C SER A 174 0.92 -6.48 17.26
N TRP A 175 -0.15 -5.86 17.77
CA TRP A 175 -0.42 -5.76 19.21
C TRP A 175 -0.46 -7.15 19.88
N PHE A 176 -0.83 -8.17 19.11
CA PHE A 176 -0.83 -9.57 19.53
C PHE A 176 0.58 -10.06 19.88
N LEU A 177 1.60 -9.67 19.10
CA LEU A 177 3.00 -10.02 19.37
C LEU A 177 3.52 -9.30 20.62
N VAL A 178 3.10 -8.06 20.86
CA VAL A 178 3.44 -7.31 22.07
C VAL A 178 2.86 -7.99 23.31
N VAL A 179 1.61 -8.46 23.25
CA VAL A 179 0.96 -9.16 24.37
C VAL A 179 1.60 -10.52 24.63
N VAL A 180 1.90 -11.30 23.59
CA VAL A 180 2.58 -12.60 23.73
C VAL A 180 3.96 -12.42 24.38
N MET A 181 4.72 -11.39 24.00
CA MET A 181 6.02 -11.07 24.62
C MET A 181 5.89 -10.72 26.11
N LEU A 182 4.87 -9.94 26.49
CA LEU A 182 4.64 -9.57 27.88
C LEU A 182 4.19 -10.77 28.74
N VAL A 183 3.36 -11.66 28.18
CA VAL A 183 2.92 -12.89 28.85
C VAL A 183 4.08 -13.87 29.03
N TRP A 184 4.93 -14.03 28.01
CA TRP A 184 6.10 -14.90 28.07
C TRP A 184 7.15 -14.40 29.09
N CYS A 185 7.36 -13.09 29.18
CA CYS A 185 8.21 -12.49 30.22
C CYS A 185 7.60 -12.62 31.63
N GLY A 186 6.27 -12.64 31.75
CA GLY A 186 5.56 -12.74 33.03
C GLY A 186 5.50 -14.15 33.61
N LEU A 187 5.41 -15.19 32.77
CA LEU A 187 5.28 -16.58 33.23
C LEU A 187 6.55 -17.18 33.86
N TRP A 188 7.72 -16.54 33.71
CA TRP A 188 8.99 -16.97 34.32
C TRP A 188 9.23 -16.31 35.70
N THR A 189 8.17 -16.03 36.43
CA THR A 189 8.23 -15.53 37.83
C THR A 189 7.31 -16.28 38.80
N GLY A 190 6.80 -17.46 38.41
CA GLY A 190 6.14 -18.41 39.31
C GLY A 190 7.12 -19.39 39.92
#